data_AF-A0A9W6DT26-F1
#
_entry.id   AF-A0A9W6DT26-F1
#
_cell.length_a   1.000
_cell.length_b   1.000
_cell.length_c   1.000
_cell.angle_alpha   90.00
_cell.angle_beta   90.00
_cell.angle_gamma   90.00
#
_symmetry.space_group_name_H-M   'P 1'
#
loop_
_entity.id
_entity.type
_entity.pdbx_description
1 polymer ?
#
loop_
_entity_poly.entity_id
_entity_poly.type
_entity_poly.pdbx_seq_one_letter_code
_entity_poly.pdbx_strand_id
1 'polypeptide(L)'
;MQHDAAKDSAVTGLQALEIDASSEENGINGTRYDVTEMDRMGKVQQFKRNIRPLAALSFSAVLQSTWEYIMLSDYEGLEDGGLAGMLWTYVWSSIGFGFIIVSLAEMASMAPTSGGQYHWVSEFASPRYQKFLSYVTGWMSVLAWQAGTASGSFLTGTIIQGLISVRDPDYNPTGWQGTLFVFAMILIAFYFNIYGAGLMARMQNLLLATHVFCWVVIVVTLWVLAPLQPAEAVFTKFENFGGWSSMGLTVMVGQLAAIYGCLSACALTNSEKATLTTTGSDATAHMSEEIKDAGRYVPIAITWSYFANAILALVVLITMLFATPSVEDSLNDDTGFPFIY
;
A
#
# COMPACT_ATOMS: atom_id res chain seq x y z
N MET A 1 -46.02 -14.15 42.72
CA MET A 1 -44.71 -14.71 42.34
C MET A 1 -44.94 -15.63 41.16
N GLN A 2 -45.00 -15.06 39.97
CA GLN A 2 -45.19 -15.78 38.72
C GLN A 2 -44.35 -15.06 37.67
N HIS A 3 -43.46 -15.83 37.07
CA HIS A 3 -42.40 -15.42 36.17
C HIS A 3 -42.94 -15.73 34.77
N ASP A 4 -43.34 -14.71 34.01
CA ASP A 4 -43.74 -14.88 32.61
C ASP A 4 -42.77 -14.12 31.71
N ALA A 5 -42.03 -14.89 30.92
CA ALA A 5 -41.12 -14.44 29.90
C ALA A 5 -41.93 -14.02 28.66
N ALA A 6 -42.01 -12.71 28.40
CA ALA A 6 -42.49 -12.20 27.12
C ALA A 6 -41.34 -12.24 26.11
N LYS A 7 -41.52 -13.06 25.06
CA LYS A 7 -40.72 -13.03 23.84
C LYS A 7 -40.92 -11.65 23.17
N ASP A 8 -39.86 -10.87 23.05
CA ASP A 8 -39.87 -9.72 22.16
C ASP A 8 -39.96 -10.20 20.71
N SER A 9 -41.03 -9.77 20.06
CA SER A 9 -41.36 -10.01 18.66
C SER A 9 -40.32 -9.36 17.74
N ALA A 10 -39.91 -10.12 16.72
CA ALA A 10 -39.10 -9.64 15.62
C ALA A 10 -39.69 -8.36 14.99
N VAL A 11 -38.97 -7.25 15.13
CA VAL A 11 -39.24 -6.00 14.41
C VAL A 11 -38.80 -6.21 12.97
N THR A 12 -39.78 -6.43 12.09
CA THR A 12 -39.59 -6.51 10.65
C THR A 12 -39.44 -5.09 10.09
N GLY A 13 -38.44 -4.91 9.24
CA GLY A 13 -38.09 -3.63 8.63
C GLY A 13 -39.23 -3.04 7.82
N LEU A 14 -39.69 -1.86 8.23
CA LEU A 14 -40.44 -0.86 7.45
C LEU A 14 -40.77 0.34 8.36
N GLN A 15 -39.76 0.87 9.03
CA GLN A 15 -39.80 2.29 9.42
C GLN A 15 -38.97 2.99 8.35
N ALA A 16 -39.67 3.47 7.33
CA ALA A 16 -39.16 4.57 6.53
C ALA A 16 -38.87 5.70 7.51
N LEU A 17 -37.61 5.82 7.90
CA LEU A 17 -37.07 7.06 8.46
C LEU A 17 -37.44 8.12 7.42
N GLU A 18 -38.31 9.05 7.84
CA GLU A 18 -38.52 10.28 7.12
C GLU A 18 -37.13 10.81 6.77
N ILE A 19 -36.87 10.98 5.47
CA ILE A 19 -35.65 11.62 4.99
C ILE A 19 -35.69 13.01 5.61
N ASP A 20 -34.98 13.14 6.73
CA ASP A 20 -34.93 14.36 7.47
C ASP A 20 -34.20 15.37 6.56
N ALA A 21 -34.97 16.36 6.10
CA ALA A 21 -34.48 17.48 5.31
C ALA A 21 -33.38 18.27 6.07
N SER A 22 -33.13 17.94 7.34
CA SER A 22 -32.00 18.41 8.14
C SER A 22 -30.62 17.94 7.67
N SER A 23 -30.54 16.89 6.84
CA SER A 23 -29.26 16.39 6.29
C SER A 23 -28.62 17.35 5.27
N GLU A 24 -29.42 18.13 4.53
CA GLU A 24 -28.91 19.22 3.69
C GLU A 24 -28.39 20.41 4.52
N GLU A 25 -28.94 20.63 5.73
CA GLU A 25 -28.60 21.76 6.60
C GLU A 25 -27.25 21.57 7.32
N ASN A 26 -26.81 20.34 7.58
CA ASN A 26 -25.55 20.03 8.28
C ASN A 26 -24.32 19.89 7.36
N GLY A 27 -24.48 20.05 6.04
CA GLY A 27 -23.38 19.95 5.07
C GLY A 27 -22.76 18.56 4.95
N ILE A 28 -23.47 17.52 5.37
CA ILE A 28 -23.14 16.10 5.21
C ILE A 28 -23.72 15.67 3.85
N ASN A 29 -23.09 16.13 2.77
CA ASN A 29 -23.61 15.91 1.41
C ASN A 29 -23.16 14.52 0.91
N GLY A 30 -24.10 13.61 0.66
CA GLY A 30 -23.91 12.34 -0.07
C GLY A 30 -24.91 12.19 -1.21
N THR A 31 -24.70 11.27 -2.15
CA THR A 31 -25.72 10.98 -3.17
C THR A 31 -26.88 10.19 -2.53
N ARG A 32 -28.05 10.13 -3.21
CA ARG A 32 -29.16 9.26 -2.76
C ARG A 32 -28.72 7.79 -2.62
N TYR A 33 -27.78 7.36 -3.47
CA TYR A 33 -27.19 6.03 -3.41
C TYR A 33 -26.39 5.84 -2.12
N ASP A 34 -25.55 6.81 -1.76
CA ASP A 34 -24.78 6.78 -0.51
C ASP A 34 -25.68 6.70 0.73
N VAL A 35 -26.79 7.46 0.77
CA VAL A 35 -27.75 7.41 1.89
C VAL A 35 -28.39 6.04 2.00
N THR A 36 -28.83 5.48 0.87
CA THR A 36 -29.47 4.15 0.84
C THR A 36 -28.52 3.05 1.31
N GLU A 37 -27.24 3.14 0.96
CA GLU A 37 -26.21 2.19 1.39
C GLU A 37 -25.92 2.31 2.90
N MET A 38 -25.85 3.52 3.44
CA MET A 38 -25.68 3.74 4.88
C MET A 38 -26.88 3.20 5.68
N ASP A 39 -28.10 3.41 5.20
CA ASP A 39 -29.32 2.86 5.78
C ASP A 39 -29.33 1.32 5.74
N ARG A 40 -28.93 0.72 4.60
CA ARG A 40 -28.81 -0.74 4.46
C ARG A 40 -27.85 -1.35 5.48
N MET A 41 -26.78 -0.64 5.83
CA MET A 41 -25.80 -1.06 6.82
C MET A 41 -26.17 -0.66 8.26
N GLY A 42 -27.28 0.05 8.46
CA GLY A 42 -27.70 0.56 9.77
C GLY A 42 -26.73 1.59 10.36
N LYS A 43 -26.06 2.38 9.51
CA LYS A 43 -25.04 3.37 9.91
C LYS A 43 -25.52 4.78 9.64
N VAL A 44 -25.20 5.71 10.54
CA VAL A 44 -25.42 7.15 10.35
C VAL A 44 -24.15 7.77 9.77
N GLN A 45 -24.26 8.52 8.68
CA GLN A 45 -23.13 9.19 8.06
C GLN A 45 -22.52 10.25 8.99
N GLN A 46 -21.23 10.10 9.30
CA GLN A 46 -20.49 11.03 10.18
C GLN A 46 -19.61 12.01 9.38
N PHE A 47 -19.10 11.58 8.23
CA PHE A 47 -18.17 12.37 7.41
C PHE A 47 -18.83 13.02 6.18
N LYS A 48 -18.22 14.12 5.71
CA LYS A 48 -18.65 14.81 4.49
C LYS A 48 -18.06 14.11 3.27
N ARG A 49 -18.90 13.71 2.30
CA ARG A 49 -18.41 13.11 1.04
C ARG A 49 -17.90 14.19 0.09
N ASN A 50 -16.64 14.59 0.25
CA ASN A 50 -15.99 15.64 -0.53
C ASN A 50 -14.98 15.10 -1.57
N ILE A 51 -14.60 13.83 -1.50
CA ILE A 51 -13.62 13.20 -2.39
C ILE A 51 -14.29 12.74 -3.67
N ARG A 52 -13.71 13.16 -4.81
CA ARG A 52 -14.14 12.73 -6.14
C ARG A 52 -13.50 11.39 -6.52
N PRO A 53 -14.12 10.58 -7.38
CA PRO A 53 -13.59 9.27 -7.78
C PRO A 53 -12.15 9.28 -8.29
N LEU A 54 -11.80 10.24 -9.14
CA LEU A 54 -10.43 10.37 -9.64
C LEU A 54 -9.43 10.70 -8.52
N ALA A 55 -9.84 11.53 -7.54
CA ALA A 55 -8.98 11.84 -6.40
C ALA A 55 -8.81 10.63 -5.48
N ALA A 56 -9.83 9.78 -5.32
CA ALA A 56 -9.72 8.52 -4.57
C ALA A 56 -8.77 7.53 -5.26
N LEU A 57 -8.87 7.38 -6.59
CA LEU A 57 -7.94 6.55 -7.36
C LEU A 57 -6.52 7.11 -7.30
N SER A 58 -6.36 8.43 -7.45
CA SER A 58 -5.07 9.11 -7.34
C SER A 58 -4.46 8.95 -5.94
N PHE A 59 -5.30 8.98 -4.90
CA PHE A 59 -4.90 8.72 -3.52
C PHE A 59 -4.37 7.32 -3.35
N SER A 60 -5.14 6.30 -3.73
CA SER A 60 -4.70 4.92 -3.63
C SER A 60 -3.45 4.65 -4.48
N ALA A 61 -3.35 5.21 -5.69
CA ALA A 61 -2.22 4.97 -6.57
C ALA A 61 -0.91 5.55 -6.02
N VAL A 62 -0.93 6.80 -5.56
CA VAL A 62 0.26 7.46 -4.97
C VAL A 62 0.58 6.90 -3.60
N LEU A 63 -0.42 6.52 -2.80
CA LEU A 63 -0.12 5.92 -1.50
C LEU A 63 0.56 4.55 -1.67
N GLN A 64 0.13 3.79 -2.69
CA GLN A 64 0.72 2.50 -2.97
C GLN A 64 2.14 2.61 -3.53
N SER A 65 2.51 3.60 -4.36
CA SER A 65 3.89 3.84 -4.83
C SER A 65 4.75 2.58 -5.11
N THR A 66 4.16 1.54 -5.73
CA THR A 66 4.80 0.20 -5.78
C THR A 66 6.10 0.23 -6.57
N TRP A 67 6.18 1.05 -7.62
CA TRP A 67 7.37 1.10 -8.46
C TRP A 67 8.53 1.82 -7.75
N GLU A 68 8.26 2.73 -6.83
CA GLU A 68 9.28 3.33 -5.98
C GLU A 68 9.76 2.32 -4.95
N TYR A 69 8.84 1.67 -4.23
CA TYR A 69 9.21 0.71 -3.19
C TYR A 69 10.01 -0.47 -3.74
N ILE A 70 9.69 -0.99 -4.94
CA ILE A 70 10.48 -2.09 -5.53
C ILE A 70 11.90 -1.65 -5.90
N MET A 71 12.12 -0.38 -6.25
CA MET A 71 13.47 0.14 -6.47
C MET A 71 14.25 0.28 -5.17
N LEU A 72 13.56 0.73 -4.12
CA LEU A 72 14.19 1.05 -2.85
C LEU A 72 14.41 -0.19 -1.96
N SER A 73 13.81 -1.33 -2.31
CA SER A 73 13.94 -2.60 -1.60
C SER A 73 14.53 -3.71 -2.48
N ASP A 74 15.39 -3.34 -3.43
CA ASP A 74 15.95 -4.27 -4.41
C ASP A 74 17.07 -5.16 -3.87
N TYR A 75 17.73 -4.73 -2.78
CA TYR A 75 18.81 -5.47 -2.11
C TYR A 75 18.48 -6.95 -1.85
N GLU A 76 17.43 -7.24 -1.09
CA GLU A 76 17.06 -8.62 -0.71
C GLU A 76 16.73 -9.47 -1.95
N GLY A 77 16.09 -8.86 -2.96
CA GLY A 77 15.71 -9.55 -4.19
C GLY A 77 16.92 -9.89 -5.08
N LEU A 78 17.93 -9.02 -5.08
CA LEU A 78 19.17 -9.20 -5.82
C LEU A 78 20.13 -10.15 -5.10
N GLU A 79 20.29 -10.01 -3.78
CA GLU A 79 21.12 -10.89 -2.95
C GLU A 79 20.62 -12.34 -3.01
N ASP A 80 19.30 -12.52 -2.84
CA ASP A 80 18.65 -13.83 -2.73
C ASP A 80 17.77 -14.15 -3.95
N GLY A 81 18.27 -13.84 -5.13
CA GLY A 81 17.61 -14.22 -6.38
C GLY A 81 18.35 -13.82 -7.63
N GLY A 82 19.28 -12.88 -7.56
CA GLY A 82 19.87 -12.25 -8.74
C GLY A 82 18.81 -11.58 -9.61
N LEU A 83 19.17 -11.33 -10.88
CA LEU A 83 18.28 -10.61 -11.79
C LEU A 83 16.98 -11.39 -12.06
N ALA A 84 17.10 -12.69 -12.36
CA ALA A 84 15.93 -13.50 -12.68
C ALA A 84 15.04 -13.77 -11.46
N GLY A 85 15.64 -13.99 -10.28
CA GLY A 85 14.90 -14.20 -9.04
C GLY A 85 14.05 -12.98 -8.71
N MET A 86 14.63 -11.78 -8.76
CA MET A 86 13.90 -10.55 -8.50
C MET A 86 12.73 -10.33 -9.48
N LEU A 87 12.93 -10.59 -10.78
CA LEU A 87 11.86 -10.47 -11.77
C LEU A 87 10.71 -11.43 -11.51
N TRP A 88 11.00 -12.72 -11.40
CA TRP A 88 9.95 -13.72 -11.35
C TRP A 88 9.22 -13.70 -10.00
N THR A 89 9.95 -13.45 -8.90
CA THR A 89 9.35 -13.23 -7.57
C THR A 89 8.32 -12.13 -7.58
N TYR A 90 8.62 -11.03 -8.28
CA TYR A 90 7.68 -9.95 -8.50
C TYR A 90 6.45 -10.38 -9.29
N VAL A 91 6.63 -11.10 -10.41
CA VAL A 91 5.52 -11.52 -11.28
C VAL A 91 4.52 -12.42 -10.54
N TRP A 92 4.97 -13.49 -9.88
CA TRP A 92 4.02 -14.38 -9.20
C TRP A 92 3.45 -13.75 -7.92
N SER A 93 4.21 -12.91 -7.22
CA SER A 93 3.69 -12.16 -6.07
C SER A 93 2.60 -11.21 -6.51
N SER A 94 2.79 -10.48 -7.61
CA SER A 94 1.79 -9.57 -8.17
C SER A 94 0.51 -10.28 -8.57
N ILE A 95 0.61 -11.47 -9.15
CA ILE A 95 -0.57 -12.28 -9.49
C ILE A 95 -1.29 -12.75 -8.20
N GLY A 96 -0.54 -13.25 -7.22
CA GLY A 96 -1.09 -13.71 -5.94
C GLY A 96 -1.80 -12.60 -5.18
N PHE A 97 -1.18 -11.43 -5.07
CA PHE A 97 -1.78 -10.25 -4.47
C PHE A 97 -2.98 -9.74 -5.27
N GLY A 98 -2.96 -9.81 -6.61
CA GLY A 98 -4.11 -9.48 -7.45
C GLY A 98 -5.40 -10.18 -7.02
N PHE A 99 -5.34 -11.47 -6.66
CA PHE A 99 -6.52 -12.19 -6.13
C PHE A 99 -7.00 -11.65 -4.78
N ILE A 100 -6.06 -11.29 -3.89
CA ILE A 100 -6.39 -10.67 -2.60
C ILE A 100 -7.06 -9.31 -2.80
N ILE A 101 -6.53 -8.49 -3.71
CA ILE A 101 -7.07 -7.16 -4.03
C ILE A 101 -8.47 -7.24 -4.60
N VAL A 102 -8.72 -8.15 -5.55
CA VAL A 102 -10.06 -8.31 -6.12
C VAL A 102 -11.06 -8.76 -5.05
N SER A 103 -10.68 -9.67 -4.16
CA SER A 103 -11.51 -10.07 -3.01
C SER A 103 -11.80 -8.90 -2.05
N LEU A 104 -10.79 -8.07 -1.74
CA LEU A 104 -10.98 -6.85 -0.95
C LEU A 104 -11.91 -5.85 -1.64
N ALA A 105 -11.80 -5.69 -2.96
CA ALA A 105 -12.68 -4.82 -3.73
C ALA A 105 -14.13 -5.33 -3.71
N GLU A 106 -14.36 -6.65 -3.82
CA GLU A 106 -15.72 -7.20 -3.68
C GLU A 106 -16.31 -6.87 -2.31
N MET A 107 -15.55 -7.05 -1.22
CA MET A 107 -16.01 -6.68 0.12
C MET A 107 -16.27 -5.17 0.26
N ALA A 108 -15.40 -4.32 -0.28
CA ALA A 108 -15.57 -2.87 -0.27
C ALA A 108 -16.81 -2.42 -1.07
N SER A 109 -17.19 -3.16 -2.12
CA SER A 109 -18.42 -2.90 -2.86
C SER A 109 -19.68 -3.29 -2.07
N MET A 110 -19.60 -4.36 -1.27
CA MET A 110 -20.71 -4.87 -0.47
C MET A 110 -20.92 -4.09 0.83
N ALA A 111 -19.87 -3.52 1.41
CA ALA A 111 -19.96 -2.79 2.67
C ALA A 111 -18.91 -1.65 2.68
N PRO A 112 -19.17 -0.52 1.98
CA PRO A 112 -18.25 0.60 1.90
C PRO A 112 -18.26 1.41 3.21
N THR A 113 -17.67 0.85 4.27
CA THR A 113 -17.55 1.50 5.58
C THR A 113 -16.10 1.86 5.90
N SER A 114 -15.90 2.94 6.64
CA SER A 114 -14.57 3.41 7.07
C SER A 114 -13.82 2.38 7.93
N GLY A 115 -14.56 1.43 8.53
CA GLY A 115 -14.01 0.32 9.27
C GLY A 115 -13.26 -0.71 8.42
N GLY A 116 -13.48 -0.76 7.10
CA GLY A 116 -12.77 -1.64 6.19
C GLY A 116 -12.76 -3.12 6.65
N GLN A 117 -11.58 -3.72 6.67
CA GLN A 117 -11.39 -5.16 6.90
C GLN A 117 -12.00 -5.68 8.21
N TYR A 118 -11.81 -5.00 9.35
CA TYR A 118 -12.33 -5.50 10.61
C TYR A 118 -13.86 -5.49 10.65
N HIS A 119 -14.48 -4.53 9.96
CA HIS A 119 -15.93 -4.44 9.82
C HIS A 119 -16.45 -5.56 8.91
N TRP A 120 -15.79 -5.81 7.77
CA TRP A 120 -16.15 -6.93 6.88
C TRP A 120 -16.05 -8.27 7.58
N VAL A 121 -15.00 -8.49 8.38
CA VAL A 121 -14.88 -9.71 9.19
C VAL A 121 -16.00 -9.80 10.22
N SER A 122 -16.41 -8.67 10.82
CA SER A 122 -17.55 -8.67 11.73
C SER A 122 -18.87 -8.96 11.04
N GLU A 123 -19.02 -8.68 9.74
CA GLU A 123 -20.28 -8.91 9.02
C GLU A 123 -20.35 -10.34 8.45
N PHE A 124 -19.23 -10.85 7.93
CA PHE A 124 -19.21 -12.09 7.16
C PHE A 124 -18.74 -13.32 7.95
N ALA A 125 -18.03 -13.15 9.06
CA ALA A 125 -17.59 -14.27 9.88
C ALA A 125 -18.77 -14.89 10.65
N SER A 126 -18.67 -16.19 10.95
CA SER A 126 -19.72 -16.86 11.72
C SER A 126 -19.86 -16.25 13.13
N PRO A 127 -21.08 -16.18 13.69
CA PRO A 127 -21.35 -15.49 14.96
C PRO A 127 -20.49 -15.97 16.14
N ARG A 128 -20.03 -17.22 16.09
CA ARG A 128 -19.16 -17.83 17.11
C ARG A 128 -17.77 -17.19 17.15
N TYR A 129 -17.21 -16.79 16.01
CA TYR A 129 -15.85 -16.28 15.90
C TYR A 129 -15.78 -14.80 15.53
N GLN A 130 -16.90 -14.20 15.13
CA GLN A 130 -17.04 -12.83 14.67
C GLN A 130 -16.27 -11.80 15.51
N LYS A 131 -16.51 -11.77 16.83
CA LYS A 131 -15.85 -10.80 17.73
C LYS A 131 -14.34 -10.97 17.78
N PHE A 132 -13.87 -12.21 17.89
CA PHE A 132 -12.44 -12.50 18.00
C PHE A 132 -11.72 -12.19 16.69
N LEU A 133 -12.24 -12.69 15.56
CA LEU A 133 -11.63 -12.48 14.25
C LEU A 133 -11.63 -11.00 13.89
N SER A 134 -12.73 -10.28 14.10
CA SER A 134 -12.80 -8.84 13.85
C SER A 134 -11.79 -8.06 14.69
N TYR A 135 -11.65 -8.40 15.99
CA TYR A 135 -10.66 -7.77 16.86
C TYR A 135 -9.23 -8.01 16.39
N VAL A 136 -8.90 -9.26 16.04
CA VAL A 136 -7.57 -9.61 15.51
C VAL A 136 -7.30 -8.86 14.22
N THR A 137 -8.25 -8.87 13.27
CA THR A 137 -8.12 -8.13 12.01
C THR A 137 -7.89 -6.64 12.25
N GLY A 138 -8.67 -6.00 13.11
CA GLY A 138 -8.48 -4.58 13.45
C GLY A 138 -7.10 -4.29 14.04
N TRP A 139 -6.60 -5.13 14.94
CA TRP A 139 -5.25 -4.98 15.48
C TRP A 139 -4.16 -5.17 14.43
N MET A 140 -4.29 -6.16 13.55
CA MET A 140 -3.33 -6.37 12.47
C MET A 140 -3.34 -5.20 11.47
N SER A 141 -4.51 -4.61 11.18
CA SER A 141 -4.60 -3.41 10.34
C SER A 141 -3.89 -2.22 11.00
N VAL A 142 -4.14 -1.94 12.29
CA VAL A 142 -3.47 -0.83 13.01
C VAL A 142 -1.95 -0.99 13.02
N LEU A 143 -1.46 -2.20 13.32
CA LEU A 143 -0.03 -2.49 13.33
C LEU A 143 0.60 -2.31 11.94
N ALA A 144 -0.09 -2.75 10.88
CA ALA A 144 0.38 -2.55 9.52
C ALA A 144 0.51 -1.07 9.17
N TRP A 145 -0.53 -0.27 9.41
CA TRP A 145 -0.50 1.18 9.14
C TRP A 145 0.61 1.92 9.92
N GLN A 146 0.86 1.53 11.18
CA GLN A 146 1.96 2.09 11.96
C GLN A 146 3.34 1.69 11.41
N ALA A 147 3.52 0.41 11.09
CA ALA A 147 4.76 -0.10 10.50
C ALA A 147 5.04 0.50 9.13
N GLY A 148 4.01 0.65 8.28
CA GLY A 148 4.11 1.30 6.98
C GLY A 148 4.57 2.75 7.08
N THR A 149 4.00 3.51 8.02
CA THR A 149 4.40 4.91 8.27
C THR A 149 5.86 5.02 8.70
N ALA A 150 6.30 4.14 9.62
CA ALA A 150 7.68 4.09 10.06
C ALA A 150 8.63 3.68 8.92
N SER A 151 8.23 2.68 8.13
CA SER A 151 9.00 2.15 7.00
C SER A 151 9.21 3.20 5.89
N GLY A 152 8.18 3.93 5.48
CA GLY A 152 8.32 4.99 4.47
C GLY A 152 9.21 6.14 4.93
N SER A 153 9.12 6.52 6.22
CA SER A 153 9.97 7.55 6.81
C SER A 153 11.43 7.09 6.93
N PHE A 154 11.64 5.81 7.28
CA PHE A 154 12.95 5.18 7.32
C PHE A 154 13.62 5.24 5.96
N LEU A 155 12.93 4.73 4.94
CA LEU A 155 13.40 4.65 3.57
C LEU A 155 13.74 6.04 3.00
N THR A 156 12.85 7.01 3.16
CA THR A 156 13.11 8.37 2.68
C THR A 156 14.32 9.00 3.39
N GLY A 157 14.44 8.80 4.70
CA GLY A 157 15.56 9.34 5.47
C GLY A 157 16.90 8.71 5.11
N THR A 158 16.95 7.39 4.91
CA THR A 158 18.18 6.68 4.55
C THR A 158 18.59 6.89 3.10
N ILE A 159 17.65 7.09 2.16
CA ILE A 159 17.98 7.49 0.78
C ILE A 159 18.65 8.87 0.76
N ILE A 160 18.16 9.82 1.55
CA ILE A 160 18.81 11.14 1.68
C ILE A 160 20.26 10.96 2.15
N GLN A 161 20.48 10.06 3.10
CA GLN A 161 21.82 9.73 3.57
C GLN A 161 22.69 9.09 2.46
N GLY A 162 22.14 8.15 1.68
CA GLY A 162 22.83 7.55 0.54
C GLY A 162 23.20 8.58 -0.53
N LEU A 163 22.30 9.52 -0.85
CA LEU A 163 22.58 10.61 -1.80
C LEU A 163 23.69 11.56 -1.31
N ILE A 164 23.84 11.74 0.01
CA ILE A 164 24.98 12.48 0.57
C ILE A 164 26.28 11.73 0.31
N SER A 165 26.31 10.40 0.51
CA SER A 165 27.49 9.57 0.21
C SER A 165 27.90 9.63 -1.26
N VAL A 166 26.93 9.64 -2.20
CA VAL A 166 27.22 9.80 -3.63
C VAL A 166 27.88 11.15 -3.92
N ARG A 167 27.43 12.22 -3.25
CA ARG A 167 27.92 13.57 -3.47
C ARG A 167 29.25 13.84 -2.80
N ASP A 168 29.48 13.28 -1.61
CA ASP A 168 30.66 13.50 -0.79
C ASP A 168 31.32 12.16 -0.41
N PRO A 169 32.36 11.73 -1.15
CA PRO A 169 33.04 10.45 -0.91
C PRO A 169 33.71 10.33 0.47
N ASP A 170 33.97 11.45 1.16
CA ASP A 170 34.57 11.44 2.50
C ASP A 170 33.50 11.31 3.61
N TYR A 171 32.22 11.31 3.26
CA TYR A 171 31.12 11.13 4.20
C TYR A 171 31.05 9.67 4.66
N ASN A 172 31.15 9.45 5.98
CA ASN A 172 31.01 8.13 6.58
C ASN A 172 29.61 7.98 7.20
N PRO A 173 28.65 7.31 6.52
CA PRO A 173 27.29 7.19 6.99
C PRO A 173 27.22 6.33 8.26
N THR A 174 26.61 6.88 9.30
CA THR A 174 26.36 6.15 10.56
C THR A 174 24.87 6.02 10.83
N GLY A 175 24.45 4.92 11.47
CA GLY A 175 23.04 4.62 11.68
C GLY A 175 22.27 5.65 12.53
N TRP A 176 22.95 6.37 13.44
CA TRP A 176 22.30 7.43 14.21
C TRP A 176 21.99 8.67 13.35
N GLN A 177 22.80 8.98 12.34
CA GLN A 177 22.53 10.07 11.39
C GLN A 177 21.30 9.74 10.54
N GLY A 178 21.20 8.49 10.05
CA GLY A 178 20.00 7.98 9.38
C GLY A 178 18.75 8.18 10.24
N THR A 179 18.81 7.76 11.51
CA THR A 179 17.71 7.95 12.47
C THR A 179 17.27 9.43 12.59
N LEU A 180 18.20 10.39 12.57
CA LEU A 180 17.84 11.82 12.60
C LEU A 180 17.08 12.27 11.34
N PHE A 181 17.46 11.77 10.16
CA PHE A 181 16.69 12.02 8.94
C PHE A 181 15.29 11.41 9.03
N VAL A 182 15.15 10.20 9.59
CA VAL A 182 13.83 9.59 9.85
C VAL A 182 12.97 10.48 10.76
N PHE A 183 13.54 10.99 11.85
CA PHE A 183 12.82 11.92 12.74
C PHE A 183 12.41 13.20 12.03
N ALA A 184 13.26 13.76 11.17
CA ALA A 184 12.92 14.92 10.36
C ALA A 184 11.73 14.63 9.42
N MET A 185 11.73 13.47 8.75
CA MET A 185 10.63 13.06 7.87
C MET A 185 9.30 12.86 8.64
N ILE A 186 9.35 12.26 9.82
CA ILE A 186 8.18 12.09 10.69
C ILE A 186 7.64 13.46 11.14
N LEU A 187 8.50 14.40 11.51
CA LEU A 187 8.08 15.76 11.90
C LEU A 187 7.40 16.50 10.75
N ILE A 188 7.91 16.35 9.52
CA ILE A 188 7.28 16.90 8.32
C ILE A 188 5.89 16.27 8.12
N ALA A 189 5.80 14.94 8.14
CA ALA A 189 4.53 14.23 7.98
C ALA A 189 3.51 14.63 9.06
N PHE A 190 3.95 14.74 10.32
CA PHE A 190 3.14 15.20 11.45
C PHE A 190 2.59 16.62 11.24
N TYR A 191 3.44 17.56 10.80
CA TYR A 191 3.02 18.92 10.51
C TYR A 191 1.96 18.97 9.41
N PHE A 192 2.17 18.26 8.30
CA PHE A 192 1.20 18.20 7.20
C PHE A 192 -0.09 17.48 7.61
N ASN A 193 -0.04 16.50 8.50
CA ASN A 193 -1.23 15.83 8.99
C ASN A 193 -2.13 16.77 9.82
N ILE A 194 -1.53 17.61 10.67
CA ILE A 194 -2.28 18.57 11.51
C ILE A 194 -2.79 19.76 10.70
N TYR A 195 -1.92 20.40 9.91
CA TYR A 195 -2.22 21.69 9.29
C TYR A 195 -2.57 21.59 7.80
N GLY A 196 -2.19 20.50 7.13
CA GLY A 196 -2.29 20.33 5.68
C GLY A 196 -3.51 19.53 5.20
N ALA A 197 -4.35 18.99 6.09
CA ALA A 197 -5.45 18.09 5.73
C ALA A 197 -6.39 18.67 4.63
N GLY A 198 -6.71 19.96 4.68
CA GLY A 198 -7.55 20.62 3.66
C GLY A 198 -6.87 20.81 2.30
N LEU A 199 -5.54 20.74 2.24
CA LEU A 199 -4.74 20.84 1.01
C LEU A 199 -4.52 19.48 0.34
N MET A 200 -4.62 18.37 1.10
CA MET A 200 -4.35 17.00 0.64
C MET A 200 -5.15 16.64 -0.62
N ALA A 201 -6.44 16.95 -0.66
CA ALA A 201 -7.29 16.65 -1.83
C ALA A 201 -6.83 17.36 -3.12
N ARG A 202 -6.17 18.53 -3.02
CA ARG A 202 -5.61 19.25 -4.19
C ARG A 202 -4.21 18.73 -4.54
N MET A 203 -3.40 18.42 -3.53
CA MET A 203 -2.06 17.84 -3.73
C MET A 203 -2.14 16.49 -4.41
N GLN A 204 -3.19 15.70 -4.17
CA GLN A 204 -3.26 14.33 -4.68
C GLN A 204 -3.14 14.20 -6.20
N ASN A 205 -3.81 15.08 -6.95
CA ASN A 205 -3.74 15.04 -8.42
C ASN A 205 -2.37 15.52 -8.93
N LEU A 206 -1.76 16.50 -8.24
CA LEU A 206 -0.40 16.95 -8.55
C LEU A 206 0.61 15.84 -8.25
N LEU A 207 0.47 15.17 -7.11
CA LEU A 207 1.32 14.03 -6.73
C LEU A 207 1.18 12.89 -7.72
N LEU A 208 -0.03 12.58 -8.22
CA LEU A 208 -0.20 11.58 -9.28
C LEU A 208 0.48 12.00 -10.58
N ALA A 209 0.39 13.28 -10.96
CA ALA A 209 1.10 13.78 -12.15
C ALA A 209 2.62 13.67 -11.98
N THR A 210 3.14 14.04 -10.80
CA THR A 210 4.56 13.88 -10.46
C THR A 210 4.97 12.41 -10.42
N HIS A 211 4.16 11.53 -9.85
CA HIS A 211 4.36 10.07 -9.80
C HIS A 211 4.62 9.49 -11.18
N VAL A 212 3.72 9.76 -12.12
CA VAL A 212 3.83 9.29 -13.51
C VAL A 212 4.98 9.98 -14.25
N PHE A 213 5.20 11.28 -14.01
CA PHE A 213 6.29 12.02 -14.63
C PHE A 213 7.66 11.47 -14.20
N CYS A 214 7.88 11.27 -12.90
CA CYS A 214 9.12 10.68 -12.37
C CYS A 214 9.34 9.27 -12.90
N TRP A 215 8.29 8.46 -12.99
CA TRP A 215 8.35 7.14 -13.60
C TRP A 215 8.87 7.20 -15.05
N VAL A 216 8.32 8.11 -15.88
CA VAL A 216 8.79 8.29 -17.27
C VAL A 216 10.26 8.72 -17.30
N VAL A 217 10.63 9.70 -16.45
CA VAL A 217 12.01 10.22 -16.39
C VAL A 217 12.98 9.11 -16.03
N ILE A 218 12.70 8.31 -15.01
CA ILE A 218 13.58 7.22 -14.55
C ILE A 218 13.74 6.17 -15.64
N VAL A 219 12.62 5.68 -16.20
CA VAL A 219 12.65 4.66 -17.26
C VAL A 219 13.46 5.15 -18.47
N VAL A 220 13.18 6.35 -18.98
CA VAL A 220 13.90 6.90 -20.13
C VAL A 220 15.38 7.12 -19.82
N THR A 221 15.71 7.62 -18.64
CA THR A 221 17.10 7.88 -18.26
C THR A 221 17.91 6.59 -18.22
N LEU A 222 17.40 5.53 -17.59
CA LEU A 222 18.09 4.25 -17.50
C LEU A 222 18.26 3.60 -18.89
N TRP A 223 17.22 3.59 -19.72
CA TRP A 223 17.33 3.01 -21.08
C TRP A 223 18.27 3.78 -22.02
N VAL A 224 18.48 5.08 -21.79
CA VAL A 224 19.32 5.92 -22.66
C VAL A 224 20.77 5.96 -22.17
N LEU A 225 21.00 5.99 -20.85
CA LEU A 225 22.32 6.25 -20.27
C LEU A 225 23.01 5.01 -19.69
N ALA A 226 22.25 3.99 -19.25
CA ALA A 226 22.84 2.83 -18.59
C ALA A 226 23.36 1.81 -19.61
N PRO A 227 24.48 1.12 -19.31
CA PRO A 227 24.86 -0.07 -20.05
C PRO A 227 23.87 -1.20 -19.75
N LEU A 228 23.42 -1.91 -20.78
CA LEU A 228 22.34 -2.88 -20.67
C LEU A 228 22.85 -4.33 -20.67
N GLN A 229 22.32 -5.14 -19.76
CA GLN A 229 22.56 -6.58 -19.69
C GLN A 229 21.89 -7.33 -20.84
N PRO A 230 22.42 -8.50 -21.25
CA PRO A 230 21.72 -9.37 -22.18
C PRO A 230 20.43 -9.92 -21.54
N ALA A 231 19.39 -10.10 -22.35
CA ALA A 231 18.11 -10.62 -21.89
C ALA A 231 18.22 -11.99 -21.19
N GLU A 232 19.17 -12.83 -21.61
CA GLU A 232 19.45 -14.11 -20.95
C GLU A 232 19.81 -13.92 -19.47
N ALA A 233 20.63 -12.91 -19.14
CA ALA A 233 20.99 -12.62 -17.75
C ALA A 233 19.76 -12.23 -16.94
N VAL A 234 18.93 -11.31 -17.47
CA VAL A 234 17.75 -10.80 -16.78
C VAL A 234 16.69 -11.88 -16.55
N PHE A 235 16.43 -12.74 -17.54
CA PHE A 235 15.32 -13.70 -17.46
C PHE A 235 15.71 -15.07 -16.88
N THR A 236 17.00 -15.42 -16.87
CA THR A 236 17.43 -16.80 -16.57
C THR A 236 18.56 -16.92 -15.54
N LYS A 237 19.29 -15.85 -15.22
CA LYS A 237 20.40 -15.91 -14.26
C LYS A 237 19.89 -15.71 -12.83
N PHE A 238 19.82 -16.82 -12.10
CA PHE A 238 19.54 -16.84 -10.67
C PHE A 238 20.84 -16.91 -9.88
N GLU A 239 20.93 -16.12 -8.81
CA GLU A 239 22.12 -16.05 -7.94
C GLU A 239 21.71 -16.19 -6.48
N ASN A 240 22.66 -16.62 -5.64
CA ASN A 240 22.46 -16.91 -4.22
C ASN A 240 23.63 -16.34 -3.43
N PHE A 241 23.68 -15.02 -3.31
CA PHE A 241 24.72 -14.33 -2.56
C PHE A 241 24.53 -14.50 -1.05
N GLY A 242 23.29 -14.66 -0.57
CA GLY A 242 22.98 -14.93 0.84
C GLY A 242 23.36 -16.33 1.35
N GLY A 243 23.81 -17.24 0.46
CA GLY A 243 24.39 -18.53 0.85
C GLY A 243 23.38 -19.57 1.35
N TRP A 244 22.11 -19.47 0.94
CA TRP A 244 21.08 -20.42 1.33
C TRP A 244 21.30 -21.83 0.77
N SER A 245 20.72 -22.83 1.44
CA SER A 245 20.94 -24.25 1.14
C SER A 245 20.41 -24.73 -0.21
N SER A 246 19.49 -23.99 -0.83
CA SER A 246 18.95 -24.32 -2.15
C SER A 246 18.42 -23.08 -2.85
N MET A 247 18.45 -23.07 -4.20
CA MET A 247 17.92 -21.96 -4.99
C MET A 247 16.42 -21.72 -4.76
N GLY A 248 15.67 -22.77 -4.46
CA GLY A 248 14.26 -22.63 -4.10
C GLY A 248 14.08 -21.83 -2.81
N LEU A 249 14.91 -22.09 -1.79
CA LEU A 249 14.90 -21.32 -0.54
C LEU A 249 15.39 -19.89 -0.76
N THR A 250 16.50 -19.71 -1.49
CA THR A 250 17.03 -18.40 -1.89
C THR A 250 15.93 -17.53 -2.46
N VAL A 251 15.26 -17.99 -3.51
CA VAL A 251 14.20 -17.24 -4.20
C VAL A 251 12.98 -16.95 -3.30
N MET A 252 12.67 -17.82 -2.33
CA MET A 252 11.61 -17.54 -1.35
C MET A 252 12.01 -16.44 -0.35
N VAL A 253 13.30 -16.34 -0.01
CA VAL A 253 13.82 -15.26 0.82
C VAL A 253 13.86 -13.95 0.02
N GLY A 254 14.41 -13.97 -1.20
CA GLY A 254 14.42 -12.80 -2.08
C GLY A 254 13.03 -12.27 -2.47
N GLN A 255 11.99 -13.11 -2.38
CA GLN A 255 10.59 -12.71 -2.59
C GLN A 255 10.13 -11.59 -1.61
N LEU A 256 10.84 -11.37 -0.50
CA LEU A 256 10.54 -10.28 0.44
C LEU A 256 10.49 -8.90 -0.25
N ALA A 257 11.38 -8.63 -1.20
CA ALA A 257 11.39 -7.40 -1.99
C ALA A 257 10.07 -7.22 -2.77
N ALA A 258 9.65 -8.27 -3.47
CA ALA A 258 8.40 -8.29 -4.24
C ALA A 258 7.16 -8.13 -3.34
N ILE A 259 7.14 -8.82 -2.20
CA ILE A 259 6.05 -8.74 -1.22
C ILE A 259 5.94 -7.31 -0.67
N TYR A 260 7.07 -6.70 -0.31
CA TYR A 260 7.10 -5.33 0.19
C TYR A 260 6.56 -4.33 -0.83
N GLY A 261 7.02 -4.39 -2.09
CA GLY A 261 6.51 -3.55 -3.17
C GLY A 261 5.01 -3.76 -3.44
N CYS A 262 4.53 -5.00 -3.45
CA CYS A 262 3.12 -5.33 -3.72
C CYS A 262 2.17 -4.95 -2.56
N LEU A 263 2.63 -4.94 -1.31
CA LEU A 263 1.82 -4.63 -0.12
C LEU A 263 1.66 -3.12 0.13
N SER A 264 2.73 -2.38 -0.11
CA SER A 264 2.95 -0.96 0.14
C SER A 264 1.98 -0.27 1.11
N ALA A 265 1.95 -0.75 2.36
CA ALA A 265 2.56 -0.03 3.47
C ALA A 265 2.62 -0.93 4.72
N CYS A 266 3.39 -2.03 4.67
CA CYS A 266 3.96 -2.74 5.83
C CYS A 266 4.75 -3.99 5.35
N ALA A 267 6.07 -3.90 5.28
CA ALA A 267 6.90 -5.03 5.69
C ALA A 267 7.91 -4.49 6.70
N LEU A 268 7.77 -4.92 7.95
CA LEU A 268 8.86 -4.83 8.89
C LEU A 268 9.85 -5.94 8.50
N THR A 269 11.07 -5.53 8.18
CA THR A 269 12.25 -6.37 8.11
C THR A 269 12.44 -7.02 9.48
N ASN A 270 12.11 -8.30 9.57
CA ASN A 270 12.73 -9.35 10.39
C ASN A 270 11.94 -10.65 10.20
N SER A 271 12.65 -11.70 9.84
CA SER A 271 12.25 -12.92 9.13
C SER A 271 11.24 -13.88 9.80
N GLU A 272 10.47 -13.49 10.82
CA GLU A 272 9.65 -14.49 11.55
C GLU A 272 8.12 -14.26 11.53
N LYS A 273 7.60 -13.08 11.18
CA LYS A 273 6.14 -12.88 11.03
C LYS A 273 5.80 -11.87 9.94
N ALA A 274 5.81 -12.32 8.69
CA ALA A 274 5.10 -11.63 7.62
C ALA A 274 3.60 -11.67 7.93
N THR A 275 3.04 -10.56 8.42
CA THR A 275 1.59 -10.40 8.42
C THR A 275 1.18 -9.89 7.05
N LEU A 276 0.36 -10.68 6.36
CA LEU A 276 -0.30 -10.29 5.12
C LEU A 276 -1.34 -9.20 5.43
N THR A 277 -0.93 -7.95 5.49
CA THR A 277 -1.85 -6.81 5.51
C THR A 277 -1.58 -5.95 4.29
N THR A 278 -2.41 -6.09 3.26
CA THR A 278 -2.46 -5.14 2.14
C THR A 278 -2.80 -3.77 2.70
N THR A 279 -1.87 -2.81 2.66
CA THR A 279 -2.01 -1.54 3.38
C THR A 279 -2.11 -0.33 2.45
N GLY A 280 -1.56 -0.42 1.23
CA GLY A 280 -1.66 0.68 0.26
C GLY A 280 -2.96 0.69 -0.52
N SER A 281 -3.38 -0.48 -1.01
CA SER A 281 -4.54 -0.58 -1.91
C SER A 281 -5.87 -0.42 -1.17
N ASP A 282 -5.99 -0.81 0.10
CA ASP A 282 -7.22 -0.74 0.89
C ASP A 282 -7.43 0.61 1.61
N ALA A 283 -6.48 1.54 1.49
CA ALA A 283 -6.56 2.88 2.06
C ALA A 283 -7.86 3.64 1.74
N THR A 284 -8.36 3.46 0.51
CA THR A 284 -9.61 4.08 0.07
C THR A 284 -10.85 3.48 0.74
N ALA A 285 -10.77 2.25 1.27
CA ALA A 285 -11.84 1.68 2.08
C ALA A 285 -11.98 2.44 3.41
N HIS A 286 -10.85 2.84 4.01
CA HIS A 286 -10.85 3.64 5.24
C HIS A 286 -11.40 5.06 5.05
N MET A 287 -11.35 5.58 3.82
CA MET A 287 -11.92 6.87 3.43
C MET A 287 -13.29 6.76 2.75
N SER A 288 -13.94 5.60 2.81
CA SER A 288 -15.19 5.33 2.10
C SER A 288 -16.34 6.27 2.48
N GLU A 289 -16.38 6.79 3.72
CA GLU A 289 -17.38 7.77 4.16
C GLU A 289 -17.11 9.19 3.65
N GLU A 290 -15.92 9.45 3.07
CA GLU A 290 -15.53 10.73 2.47
C GLU A 290 -15.63 10.72 0.94
N ILE A 291 -15.80 9.53 0.33
CA ILE A 291 -15.89 9.33 -1.12
C ILE A 291 -17.36 9.34 -1.56
N LYS A 292 -17.68 10.04 -2.66
CA LYS A 292 -19.02 9.99 -3.26
C LYS A 292 -19.27 8.66 -3.99
N ASP A 293 -20.47 8.11 -3.88
CA ASP A 293 -20.86 6.80 -4.44
C ASP A 293 -19.86 5.69 -4.06
N ALA A 294 -19.59 5.58 -2.76
CA ALA A 294 -18.45 4.80 -2.26
C ALA A 294 -18.51 3.31 -2.63
N GLY A 295 -19.70 2.69 -2.58
CA GLY A 295 -19.88 1.29 -2.97
C GLY A 295 -19.50 0.99 -4.43
N ARG A 296 -19.40 2.02 -5.28
CA ARG A 296 -18.93 1.90 -6.66
C ARG A 296 -17.47 2.31 -6.81
N TYR A 297 -17.08 3.46 -6.27
CA TYR A 297 -15.76 4.03 -6.59
C TYR A 297 -14.63 3.59 -5.68
N VAL A 298 -14.91 3.17 -4.45
CA VAL A 298 -13.90 2.54 -3.58
C VAL A 298 -13.35 1.25 -4.21
N PRO A 299 -14.17 0.25 -4.59
CA PRO A 299 -13.64 -0.98 -5.18
C PRO A 299 -12.92 -0.76 -6.52
N ILE A 300 -13.40 0.20 -7.32
CA ILE A 300 -12.71 0.62 -8.56
C ILE A 300 -11.35 1.22 -8.23
N ALA A 301 -11.26 2.09 -7.24
CA ALA A 301 -10.00 2.71 -6.82
C ALA A 301 -9.01 1.65 -6.32
N ILE A 302 -9.41 0.75 -5.42
CA ILE A 302 -8.62 -0.37 -4.90
C ILE A 302 -8.04 -1.23 -6.05
N THR A 303 -8.89 -1.60 -7.01
CA THR A 303 -8.52 -2.52 -8.09
C THR A 303 -7.59 -1.85 -9.10
N TRP A 304 -7.96 -0.68 -9.60
CA TRP A 304 -7.20 -0.02 -10.66
C TRP A 304 -5.89 0.59 -10.17
N SER A 305 -5.83 1.09 -8.93
CA SER A 305 -4.58 1.57 -8.35
C SER A 305 -3.56 0.44 -8.27
N TYR A 306 -3.99 -0.76 -7.84
CA TYR A 306 -3.13 -1.92 -7.73
C TYR A 306 -2.60 -2.36 -9.09
N PHE A 307 -3.47 -2.65 -10.05
CA PHE A 307 -3.04 -3.16 -11.35
C PHE A 307 -2.24 -2.13 -12.15
N ALA A 308 -2.60 -0.85 -12.07
CA ALA A 308 -1.81 0.20 -12.73
C ALA A 308 -0.40 0.28 -12.12
N ASN A 309 -0.27 0.31 -10.80
CA ASN A 309 1.04 0.34 -10.15
C ASN A 309 1.83 -0.95 -10.36
N ALA A 310 1.17 -2.11 -10.41
CA ALA A 310 1.83 -3.37 -10.68
C ALA A 310 2.45 -3.40 -12.10
N ILE A 311 1.74 -2.84 -13.08
CA ILE A 311 2.28 -2.70 -14.45
C ILE A 311 3.44 -1.70 -14.48
N LEU A 312 3.30 -0.53 -13.85
CA LEU A 312 4.36 0.48 -13.79
C LEU A 312 5.63 -0.07 -13.12
N ALA A 313 5.46 -0.81 -12.02
CA ALA A 313 6.55 -1.44 -11.30
C ALA A 313 7.18 -2.58 -12.07
N LEU A 314 6.43 -3.40 -12.81
CA LEU A 314 7.00 -4.40 -13.70
C LEU A 314 7.93 -3.77 -14.74
N VAL A 315 7.52 -2.65 -15.34
CA VAL A 315 8.33 -1.94 -16.34
C VAL A 315 9.59 -1.36 -15.72
N VAL A 316 9.49 -0.70 -14.56
CA VAL A 316 10.67 -0.17 -13.84
C VAL A 316 11.59 -1.28 -13.41
N LEU A 317 11.05 -2.37 -12.87
CA LEU A 317 11.83 -3.54 -12.46
C LEU A 317 12.63 -4.11 -13.63
N ILE A 318 11.97 -4.40 -14.76
CA ILE A 318 12.66 -4.87 -15.97
C ILE A 318 13.74 -3.86 -16.38
N THR A 319 13.41 -2.57 -16.39
CA THR A 319 14.36 -1.51 -16.74
C THR A 319 15.60 -1.52 -15.84
N MET A 320 15.42 -1.61 -14.52
CA MET A 320 16.52 -1.68 -13.57
C MET A 320 17.37 -2.93 -13.76
N LEU A 321 16.74 -4.10 -13.88
CA LEU A 321 17.46 -5.36 -14.04
C LEU A 321 18.30 -5.39 -15.33
N PHE A 322 17.82 -4.75 -16.40
CA PHE A 322 18.61 -4.53 -17.60
C PHE A 322 19.74 -3.52 -17.36
N ALA A 323 19.49 -2.46 -16.57
CA ALA A 323 20.45 -1.40 -16.30
C ALA A 323 21.52 -1.75 -15.25
N THR A 324 21.36 -2.84 -14.46
CA THR A 324 22.33 -3.27 -13.44
C THR A 324 23.56 -3.94 -14.06
N PRO A 325 24.76 -3.32 -14.04
CA PRO A 325 25.94 -3.87 -14.71
C PRO A 325 26.52 -5.09 -13.99
N SER A 326 26.49 -5.07 -12.66
CA SER A 326 27.05 -6.10 -11.79
C SER A 326 26.21 -6.16 -10.51
N VAL A 327 25.59 -7.32 -10.27
CA VAL A 327 24.77 -7.52 -9.06
C VAL A 327 25.65 -7.47 -7.81
N GLU A 328 26.79 -8.14 -7.84
CA GLU A 328 27.72 -8.19 -6.70
C GLU A 328 28.27 -6.81 -6.34
N ASP A 329 28.65 -5.99 -7.32
CA ASP A 329 29.14 -4.63 -7.04
C ASP A 329 28.01 -3.72 -6.52
N SER A 330 26.80 -3.85 -7.07
CA SER A 330 25.64 -3.07 -6.61
C SER A 330 25.24 -3.40 -5.17
N LEU A 331 25.38 -4.65 -4.73
CA LEU A 331 25.11 -5.08 -3.36
C LEU A 331 26.16 -4.57 -2.37
N ASN A 332 27.39 -4.36 -2.83
CA ASN A 332 28.51 -3.89 -2.00
C ASN A 332 28.69 -2.36 -2.04
N ASP A 333 27.79 -1.62 -2.70
CA ASP A 333 27.89 -0.18 -2.81
C ASP A 333 27.63 0.53 -1.47
N ASP A 334 28.47 1.53 -1.17
CA ASP A 334 28.47 2.26 0.11
C ASP A 334 27.17 3.05 0.37
N THR A 335 26.34 3.28 -0.66
CA THR A 335 25.03 3.93 -0.49
C THR A 335 24.01 3.06 0.22
N GLY A 336 24.21 1.73 0.22
CA GLY A 336 23.25 0.76 0.76
C GLY A 336 21.99 0.57 -0.11
N PHE A 337 21.98 1.11 -1.32
CA PHE A 337 20.87 1.02 -2.27
C PHE A 337 21.38 0.58 -3.64
N PRO A 338 21.26 -0.72 -4.00
CA PRO A 338 21.78 -1.25 -5.27
C PRO A 338 21.33 -0.49 -6.51
N PHE A 339 20.10 0.05 -6.55
CA PHE A 339 19.64 0.82 -7.71
C PHE A 339 20.40 2.14 -7.96
N ILE A 340 21.17 2.64 -6.98
CA ILE A 340 21.95 3.88 -7.10
C ILE A 340 23.29 3.65 -7.83
N TYR A 341 23.81 2.42 -7.78
CA TYR A 341 25.08 2.00 -8.39
C TYR A 341 25.07 2.07 -9.92
#